data_AF-A0A9E5WB32-F1
#
_entry.id   AF-A0A9E5WB32-F1
#
_cell.length_a   1.000
_cell.length_b   1.000
_cell.length_c   1.000
_cell.angle_alpha   90.00
_cell.angle_beta   90.00
_cell.angle_gamma   90.00
#
_symmetry.space_group_name_H-M   'P 1'
#
loop_
_entity.id
_entity.type
_entity.pdbx_description
1 polymer ?
#
loop_
_entity_poly.entity_id
_entity_poly.type
_entity_poly.pdbx_seq_one_letter_code
_entity_poly.pdbx_strand_id
1 'polypeptide(L)'
;MYDHEVLADLLNKMQDCLNKIQVRFKPVNTVSDLTDSPTGTERLDLLCMPLIVIGELVKKIDKVTDQSFLKKYPDIPWGEIKGMRNIVAHDYFNIDAEEIFNTCKEDIPKLAETIDIIISNLETK
;
A
#
# COMPACT_ATOMS: atom_id res chain seq x y z
N MET A 1 9.69 -19.48 -14.99
CA MET A 1 9.87 -19.51 -13.52
C MET A 1 10.48 -18.18 -13.16
N TYR A 2 9.81 -17.38 -12.34
CA TYR A 2 10.29 -16.06 -11.96
C TYR A 2 11.30 -16.17 -10.82
N ASP A 3 12.14 -15.14 -10.67
CA ASP A 3 13.15 -15.09 -9.63
C ASP A 3 12.49 -14.89 -8.24
N HIS A 4 12.64 -15.90 -7.38
CA HIS A 4 12.06 -15.90 -6.04
C HIS A 4 12.74 -14.90 -5.10
N GLU A 5 14.04 -14.62 -5.29
CA GLU A 5 14.79 -13.65 -4.50
C GLU A 5 14.33 -12.23 -4.83
N VAL A 6 14.16 -11.93 -6.12
CA VAL A 6 13.60 -10.64 -6.56
C VAL A 6 12.17 -10.44 -6.07
N LEU A 7 11.33 -11.48 -6.11
CA LEU A 7 9.97 -11.40 -5.59
C LEU A 7 9.95 -11.14 -4.08
N ALA A 8 10.77 -11.85 -3.30
CA ALA A 8 10.88 -11.66 -1.86
C ALA A 8 11.33 -10.24 -1.51
N ASP A 9 12.33 -9.69 -2.21
CA ASP A 9 12.78 -8.30 -2.01
C ASP A 9 11.66 -7.28 -2.32
N LEU A 10 10.88 -7.48 -3.38
CA LEU A 10 9.75 -6.60 -3.70
C LEU A 10 8.63 -6.66 -2.64
N LEU A 11 8.34 -7.85 -2.12
CA LEU A 11 7.34 -8.04 -1.06
C LEU A 11 7.80 -7.40 0.26
N ASN A 12 9.07 -7.58 0.65
CA ASN A 12 9.64 -6.93 1.83
C ASN A 12 9.61 -5.40 1.72
N LYS A 13 9.96 -4.85 0.55
CA LYS A 13 9.83 -3.39 0.29
C LYS A 13 8.40 -2.90 0.40
N MET A 14 7.43 -3.71 -0.02
CA MET A 14 6.01 -3.37 0.13
C MET A 14 5.62 -3.39 1.60
N GLN A 15 6.06 -4.39 2.36
CA GLN A 15 5.82 -4.49 3.81
C GLN A 15 6.40 -3.30 4.57
N ASP A 16 7.62 -2.86 4.22
CA ASP A 16 8.21 -1.63 4.79
C ASP A 16 7.36 -0.39 4.54
N CYS A 17 6.72 -0.28 3.37
CA CYS A 17 5.84 0.84 3.05
C CYS A 17 4.54 0.77 3.85
N LEU A 18 3.96 -0.42 3.98
CA LEU A 18 2.75 -0.65 4.78
C LEU A 18 2.99 -0.30 6.25
N ASN A 19 4.09 -0.77 6.83
CA ASN A 19 4.52 -0.45 8.19
C ASN A 19 4.72 1.06 8.39
N LYS A 20 5.33 1.76 7.42
CA LYS A 20 5.48 3.22 7.48
C LYS A 20 4.14 3.94 7.54
N ILE A 21 3.16 3.51 6.73
CA ILE A 21 1.80 4.07 6.76
C ILE A 21 1.19 3.85 8.13
N GLN A 22 1.19 2.62 8.65
CA GLN A 22 0.60 2.29 9.94
C GLN A 22 1.22 3.12 11.10
N VAL A 23 2.54 3.28 11.11
CA VAL A 23 3.24 4.08 12.12
C VAL A 23 2.85 5.57 12.02
N ARG A 24 2.78 6.12 10.80
CA ARG A 24 2.42 7.52 10.56
C ARG A 24 0.94 7.82 10.84
N PHE A 25 0.08 6.82 10.63
CA PHE A 25 -1.37 6.90 10.82
C PHE A 25 -1.80 6.66 12.26
N LYS A 26 -0.97 5.99 13.10
CA LYS A 26 -1.27 5.72 14.51
C LYS A 26 -1.81 6.91 15.34
N PRO A 27 -1.34 8.16 15.20
CA PRO A 27 -1.88 9.29 15.96
C PRO A 27 -3.18 9.88 15.38
N VAL A 28 -3.67 9.38 14.24
CA VAL A 28 -4.85 9.87 13.54
C VAL A 28 -6.08 9.09 14.02
N ASN A 29 -7.08 9.79 14.55
CA ASN A 29 -8.32 9.17 15.03
C ASN A 29 -9.51 9.53 14.14
N THR A 30 -9.46 10.69 13.50
CA THR A 30 -10.54 11.25 12.68
C THR A 30 -9.99 11.86 11.40
N VAL A 31 -10.85 12.08 10.41
CA VAL A 31 -10.49 12.78 9.16
C VAL A 31 -10.01 14.21 9.46
N SER A 32 -10.62 14.89 10.43
CA SER A 32 -10.22 16.23 10.90
C SER A 32 -8.76 16.31 11.33
N ASP A 33 -8.18 15.24 11.86
CA ASP A 33 -6.77 15.19 12.24
C ASP A 33 -5.82 15.30 11.02
N LEU A 34 -6.34 15.13 9.80
CA LEU A 34 -5.64 15.25 8.53
C LEU A 34 -5.95 16.56 7.78
N THR A 35 -7.04 17.27 8.11
CA THR A 35 -7.51 18.43 7.33
C THR A 35 -7.49 19.75 8.10
N ASP A 36 -7.69 19.72 9.42
CA ASP A 36 -8.05 20.93 10.17
C ASP A 36 -6.84 21.72 10.68
N SER A 37 -5.62 21.23 10.41
CA SER A 37 -4.38 21.90 10.79
C SER A 37 -3.27 21.72 9.75
N PRO A 38 -2.29 22.64 9.67
CA PRO A 38 -1.13 22.49 8.79
C PRO A 38 -0.35 21.18 9.04
N THR A 39 -0.22 20.77 10.30
CA THR A 39 0.40 19.49 10.66
C THR A 39 -0.43 18.28 10.22
N GLY A 40 -1.76 18.42 10.22
CA GLY A 40 -2.67 17.41 9.68
C GLY A 40 -2.49 17.23 8.18
N THR A 41 -2.45 18.34 7.43
CA THR A 41 -2.24 18.30 5.98
C THR A 41 -0.86 17.77 5.61
N GLU A 42 0.20 18.15 6.33
CA GLU A 42 1.54 17.55 6.17
C GLU A 42 1.52 16.04 6.44
N ARG A 43 0.73 15.59 7.42
CA ARG A 43 0.58 14.16 7.70
C ARG A 43 -0.15 13.44 6.57
N LEU A 44 -1.20 14.03 5.99
CA LEU A 44 -1.87 13.49 4.81
C LEU A 44 -0.87 13.31 3.65
N ASP A 45 -0.06 14.34 3.36
CA ASP A 45 0.98 14.29 2.33
C ASP A 45 1.98 13.14 2.57
N LEU A 46 2.37 12.93 3.83
CA LEU A 46 3.27 11.84 4.23
C LEU A 46 2.66 10.43 4.07
N LEU A 47 1.34 10.30 4.03
CA LEU A 47 0.65 9.02 3.79
C LEU A 47 0.54 8.73 2.29
N CYS A 48 0.38 9.75 1.46
CA CYS A 48 0.24 9.64 0.01
C CYS A 48 1.45 8.99 -0.68
N MET A 49 2.67 9.37 -0.30
CA MET A 49 3.88 8.86 -0.95
C MET A 49 4.07 7.33 -0.83
N PRO A 50 3.96 6.72 0.37
CA PRO A 50 3.95 5.27 0.50
C PRO A 50 2.84 4.57 -0.31
N LEU A 51 1.63 5.14 -0.42
CA LEU A 51 0.54 4.56 -1.21
C LEU A 51 0.91 4.48 -2.71
N ILE A 52 1.51 5.53 -3.25
CA ILE A 52 2.06 5.54 -4.61
C ILE A 52 3.09 4.42 -4.79
N VAL A 53 4.01 4.27 -3.84
CA VAL A 53 5.08 3.27 -3.90
C VAL A 53 4.50 1.85 -3.87
N ILE A 54 3.49 1.59 -3.03
CA ILE A 54 2.81 0.29 -2.97
C ILE A 54 2.19 -0.05 -4.34
N GLY A 55 1.48 0.89 -4.97
CA GLY A 55 0.91 0.67 -6.31
C GLY A 55 1.97 0.35 -7.37
N GLU A 56 3.13 1.01 -7.33
CA GLU A 56 4.26 0.70 -8.20
C GLU A 56 4.89 -0.67 -7.92
N LEU A 57 4.99 -1.07 -6.65
CA LEU A 57 5.50 -2.39 -6.27
C LEU A 57 4.57 -3.50 -6.75
N VAL A 58 3.25 -3.35 -6.59
CA VAL A 58 2.27 -4.31 -7.12
C VAL A 58 2.41 -4.46 -8.64
N LYS A 59 2.54 -3.35 -9.38
CA LYS A 59 2.79 -3.38 -10.84
C LYS A 59 4.10 -4.09 -11.20
N LYS A 60 5.17 -3.88 -10.42
CA LYS A 60 6.45 -4.57 -10.61
C LYS A 60 6.33 -6.06 -10.34
N ILE A 61 5.67 -6.47 -9.26
CA ILE A 61 5.42 -7.88 -8.93
C ILE A 61 4.65 -8.57 -10.06
N ASP A 62 3.58 -7.94 -10.56
CA ASP A 62 2.83 -8.45 -11.71
C ASP A 62 3.73 -8.64 -12.94
N LYS A 63 4.63 -7.69 -13.20
CA LYS A 63 5.56 -7.76 -14.33
C LYS A 63 6.58 -8.89 -14.17
N VAL A 64 7.21 -9.03 -13.01
CA VAL A 64 8.26 -10.06 -12.80
C VAL A 64 7.70 -11.47 -12.67
N THR A 65 6.41 -11.61 -12.32
CA THR A 65 5.73 -12.91 -12.15
C THR A 65 4.83 -13.28 -13.33
N ASP A 66 4.90 -12.55 -14.45
CA ASP A 66 4.01 -12.73 -15.61
C ASP A 66 2.52 -12.77 -15.23
N GLN A 67 2.12 -11.93 -14.28
CA GLN A 67 0.75 -11.81 -13.74
C GLN A 67 0.20 -13.11 -13.14
N SER A 68 1.05 -14.08 -12.82
CA SER A 68 0.64 -15.39 -12.32
C SER A 68 0.61 -15.47 -10.79
N PHE A 69 1.38 -14.62 -10.10
CA PHE A 69 1.56 -14.71 -8.66
C PHE A 69 0.40 -14.08 -7.87
N LEU A 70 0.09 -12.81 -8.13
CA LEU A 70 -0.95 -12.08 -7.39
C LEU A 70 -2.34 -12.69 -7.55
N LYS A 71 -2.61 -13.37 -8.69
CA LYS A 71 -3.86 -14.12 -8.93
C LYS A 71 -4.12 -15.24 -7.92
N LYS A 72 -3.09 -15.68 -7.18
CA LYS A 72 -3.22 -16.68 -6.10
C LYS A 72 -3.86 -16.08 -4.84
N TYR A 73 -3.99 -14.76 -4.76
CA TYR A 73 -4.56 -14.03 -3.64
C TYR A 73 -5.74 -13.15 -4.14
N PRO A 74 -6.85 -13.76 -4.57
CA PRO A 74 -7.96 -13.05 -5.21
C PRO A 74 -8.76 -12.14 -4.27
N ASP A 75 -8.65 -12.35 -2.96
CA ASP A 75 -9.35 -11.55 -1.95
C ASP A 75 -8.78 -10.12 -1.83
N ILE A 76 -7.59 -9.88 -2.37
CA ILE A 76 -6.96 -8.56 -2.41
C ILE A 76 -7.27 -7.89 -3.76
N PRO A 77 -7.82 -6.67 -3.77
CA PRO A 77 -8.14 -5.95 -5.00
C PRO A 77 -6.88 -5.34 -5.64
N TRP A 78 -5.97 -6.18 -6.16
CA TRP A 78 -4.69 -5.73 -6.75
C TRP A 78 -4.86 -4.71 -7.88
N GLY A 79 -5.98 -4.77 -8.60
CA GLY A 79 -6.33 -3.78 -9.63
C GLY A 79 -6.50 -2.38 -9.06
N GLU A 80 -7.22 -2.27 -7.95
CA GLU A 80 -7.47 -1.01 -7.25
C GLU A 80 -6.20 -0.48 -6.59
N ILE A 81 -5.40 -1.35 -5.98
CA ILE A 81 -4.11 -0.96 -5.38
C ILE A 81 -3.14 -0.39 -6.46
N LYS A 82 -3.13 -0.97 -7.67
CA LYS A 82 -2.39 -0.39 -8.81
C LYS A 82 -2.97 0.96 -9.25
N GLY A 83 -4.29 1.10 -9.21
CA GLY A 83 -5.01 2.33 -9.56
C GLY A 83 -4.78 3.47 -8.55
N MET A 84 -4.63 3.15 -7.27
CA MET A 84 -4.40 4.11 -6.17
C MET A 84 -3.25 5.07 -6.46
N ARG A 85 -2.15 4.57 -7.04
CA ARG A 85 -1.02 5.41 -7.46
C ARG A 85 -1.42 6.48 -8.47
N ASN A 86 -2.34 6.19 -9.40
CA ASN A 86 -2.77 7.17 -10.40
C ASN A 86 -3.67 8.23 -9.77
N ILE A 87 -4.58 7.84 -8.89
CA ILE A 87 -5.46 8.77 -8.16
C ILE A 87 -4.61 9.71 -7.31
N VAL A 88 -3.71 9.16 -6.49
CA VAL A 88 -2.89 9.94 -5.57
C VAL A 88 -1.89 10.85 -6.32
N ALA A 89 -1.34 10.41 -7.46
CA ALA A 89 -0.35 11.20 -8.20
C ALA A 89 -0.95 12.25 -9.15
N HIS A 90 -2.10 11.99 -9.76
CA HIS A 90 -2.71 12.87 -10.76
C HIS A 90 -3.77 13.80 -10.19
N ASP A 91 -4.57 13.32 -9.24
CA ASP A 91 -5.66 14.09 -8.63
C ASP A 91 -5.28 14.56 -7.21
N TYR A 92 -3.98 14.67 -6.91
CA TYR A 92 -3.47 15.02 -5.59
C TYR A 92 -4.16 16.21 -4.92
N PHE A 93 -4.37 17.30 -5.68
CA PHE A 93 -5.02 18.52 -5.17
C PHE A 93 -6.51 18.34 -4.85
N ASN A 94 -7.12 17.26 -5.35
CA ASN A 94 -8.52 16.89 -5.14
C ASN A 94 -8.63 15.53 -4.41
N ILE A 95 -7.56 15.06 -3.77
CA ILE A 95 -7.62 13.83 -2.97
C ILE A 95 -8.67 14.01 -1.87
N ASP A 96 -9.54 13.03 -1.76
CA ASP A 96 -10.47 12.94 -0.65
C ASP A 96 -9.73 12.42 0.59
N ALA A 97 -9.57 13.28 1.59
CA ALA A 97 -8.95 12.92 2.86
C ALA A 97 -9.72 11.83 3.59
N GLU A 98 -11.04 11.73 3.39
CA GLU A 98 -11.86 10.65 3.94
C GLU A 98 -11.52 9.31 3.29
N GLU A 99 -11.30 9.29 1.97
CA GLU A 99 -10.86 8.08 1.25
C GLU A 99 -9.49 7.62 1.76
N ILE A 100 -8.50 8.52 1.85
CA ILE A 100 -7.17 8.17 2.36
C ILE A 100 -7.24 7.68 3.81
N PHE A 101 -8.04 8.33 4.65
CA PHE A 101 -8.25 7.91 6.03
C PHE A 101 -8.82 6.49 6.09
N ASN A 102 -9.86 6.20 5.30
CA ASN A 102 -10.48 4.87 5.26
C ASN A 102 -9.52 3.81 4.73
N THR A 103 -8.78 4.08 3.65
CA THR A 103 -7.75 3.17 3.13
C THR A 103 -6.69 2.89 4.18
N CYS A 104 -6.19 3.92 4.87
CA CYS A 104 -5.16 3.76 5.90
C CYS A 104 -5.67 3.00 7.13
N LYS A 105 -6.93 3.18 7.49
CA LYS A 105 -7.56 2.55 8.67
C LYS A 105 -7.96 1.10 8.41
N GLU A 106 -8.54 0.79 7.26
CA GLU A 106 -9.21 -0.49 7.01
C GLU A 106 -8.43 -1.40 6.04
N ASP A 107 -7.85 -0.85 4.97
CA ASP A 107 -7.28 -1.67 3.89
C ASP A 107 -5.79 -1.93 4.08
N ILE A 108 -5.04 -0.92 4.53
CA ILE A 108 -3.61 -1.04 4.76
C ILE A 108 -3.27 -2.13 5.79
N PRO A 109 -3.96 -2.26 6.93
CA PRO A 109 -3.70 -3.35 7.86
C PRO A 109 -3.97 -4.74 7.26
N LYS A 110 -5.08 -4.90 6.53
CA LYS A 110 -5.44 -6.18 5.86
C LYS A 110 -4.41 -6.57 4.81
N LEU A 111 -3.94 -5.59 4.03
CA LEU A 111 -2.90 -5.79 3.06
C LEU A 111 -1.58 -6.18 3.74
N ALA A 112 -1.16 -5.48 4.80
CA ALA A 112 0.05 -5.80 5.55
C ALA A 112 0.05 -7.23 6.09
N GLU A 113 -1.06 -7.67 6.70
CA GLU A 113 -1.21 -9.04 7.18
C GLU A 113 -1.11 -10.05 6.03
N THR A 114 -1.77 -9.76 4.90
CA THR A 114 -1.69 -10.63 3.73
C THR A 114 -0.27 -10.74 3.20
N ILE A 115 0.46 -9.63 3.08
CA ILE A 115 1.84 -9.63 2.58
C ILE A 115 2.76 -10.40 3.54
N ASP A 116 2.61 -10.28 4.86
CA ASP A 116 3.38 -11.08 5.83
C ASP A 116 3.14 -12.59 5.66
N ILE A 117 1.88 -12.99 5.43
CA ILE A 117 1.53 -14.39 5.13
C ILE A 117 2.20 -14.85 3.84
N ILE A 118 2.21 -14.00 2.80
CA ILE A 118 2.86 -14.30 1.53
C ILE A 118 4.36 -14.50 1.72
N ILE A 119 5.04 -13.60 2.44
CA ILE A 119 6.48 -13.68 2.71
C ILE A 119 6.79 -14.97 3.48
N SER A 120 6.05 -15.27 4.56
CA SER A 120 6.22 -16.48 5.36
C SER A 120 6.07 -17.78 4.54
N ASN A 121 5.12 -17.80 3.61
CA ASN A 121 4.90 -18.92 2.70
C ASN A 121 6.00 -19.10 1.63
N LEU A 122 6.77 -18.04 1.35
CA LEU A 122 7.92 -18.10 0.44
C LEU A 122 9.18 -18.60 1.16
N GLU A 123 9.35 -18.29 2.44
CA GLU A 123 10.52 -18.73 3.24
C GLU A 123 10.42 -20.20 3.68
N THR A 124 9.21 -20.75 3.76
CA THR A 124 8.94 -22.14 4.15
C THR A 124 9.00 -23.14 2.99
N LYS A 125 9.33 -22.69 1.77
CA LYS A 125 9.44 -23.50 0.55
C LYS A 125 10.87 -23.58 0.05
#